data_AF-A0A8B6X798-F1
#
_entry.id   AF-A0A8B6X798-F1
#
_cell.length_a   1.000
_cell.length_b   1.000
_cell.length_c   1.000
_cell.angle_alpha   90.00
_cell.angle_beta   90.00
_cell.angle_gamma   90.00
#
_symmetry.space_group_name_H-M   'P 1'
#
loop_
_entity.id
_entity.type
_entity.pdbx_description
1 polymer ?
#
loop_
_entity_poly.entity_id
_entity_poly.type
_entity_poly.pdbx_seq_one_letter_code
_entity_poly.pdbx_strand_id
1 'polypeptide(L)'
;MFLDHNVLGPRSFASVLNEAGVSINDADNAAWCLAIPGRDEAKRYSYVSPKSGKTIFALEYTTCIPAKPGMHEVWQFDHDFSEQEAIEVLGNRSYHNRKMG
;
A
#
# COMPACT_ATOMS: atom_id res chain seq x y z
N MET A 1 11.30 -0.13 -10.59
CA MET A 1 12.04 -0.70 -9.45
C MET A 1 11.29 -0.50 -8.14
N PHE A 2 11.27 -1.52 -7.28
CA PHE A 2 10.81 -1.41 -5.89
C PHE A 2 11.75 -0.50 -5.09
N LEU A 3 11.20 0.43 -4.31
CA LEU A 3 11.97 1.41 -3.55
C LEU A 3 12.04 1.09 -2.06
N ASP A 4 10.87 0.86 -1.45
CA ASP A 4 10.78 0.73 0.01
C ASP A 4 9.48 0.05 0.45
N HIS A 5 9.48 -0.55 1.65
CA HIS A 5 8.31 -1.14 2.32
C HIS A 5 8.24 -0.65 3.76
N ASN A 6 7.11 -0.05 4.12
CA ASN A 6 6.87 0.52 5.45
C ASN A 6 5.59 -0.04 6.08
N VAL A 7 5.62 -0.27 7.39
CA VAL A 7 4.46 -0.62 8.21
C VAL A 7 4.06 0.61 9.02
N LEU A 8 2.85 1.13 8.77
CA LEU A 8 2.36 2.38 9.38
C LEU A 8 1.49 2.15 10.62
N GLY A 9 1.21 0.89 10.96
CA GLY A 9 0.30 0.54 12.05
C GLY A 9 -1.13 0.98 11.73
N PRO A 10 -1.88 1.61 12.65
CA PRO A 10 -3.28 1.99 12.43
C PRO A 10 -3.46 3.23 11.54
N ARG A 11 -2.37 3.84 11.07
CA ARG A 11 -2.40 5.09 10.33
C ARG A 11 -2.37 4.82 8.83
N SER A 12 -3.31 5.40 8.10
CA SER A 12 -3.29 5.31 6.64
C SER A 12 -2.15 6.11 6.03
N PHE A 13 -1.69 5.67 4.87
CA PHE A 13 -0.63 6.33 4.11
C PHE A 13 -1.00 7.77 3.76
N ALA A 14 -2.25 7.99 3.35
CA ALA A 14 -2.77 9.32 3.09
C ALA A 14 -2.69 10.26 4.32
N SER A 15 -3.01 9.75 5.52
CA SER A 15 -2.86 10.54 6.76
C SER A 15 -1.41 10.93 7.02
N VAL A 16 -0.48 9.99 6.84
CA VAL A 16 0.96 10.24 7.05
C VAL A 16 1.49 11.29 6.08
N LEU A 17 1.12 11.20 4.80
CA LEU A 17 1.57 12.16 3.79
C LEU A 17 0.94 13.55 3.98
N ASN A 18 -0.33 13.62 4.36
CA ASN A 18 -0.99 14.90 4.64
C ASN A 18 -0.36 15.63 5.84
N GLU A 19 0.00 14.92 6.91
CA GLU A 19 0.72 15.53 8.05
C GLU A 19 2.12 16.01 7.67
N ALA A 20 2.76 15.36 6.71
CA ALA A 20 4.03 15.80 6.14
C ALA A 20 3.88 16.96 5.15
N GLY A 21 2.66 17.45 4.91
CA GLY A 21 2.38 18.52 3.93
C GLY A 21 2.58 18.08 2.48
N VAL A 22 2.53 16.77 2.21
CA VAL A 22 2.73 16.20 0.87
C VAL A 22 1.37 16.02 0.20
N SER A 23 1.17 16.70 -0.94
CA SER A 23 -0.01 16.48 -1.77
C SER A 23 0.05 15.10 -2.43
N ILE A 24 -1.04 14.37 -2.36
CA ILE A 24 -1.18 13.05 -2.96
C ILE A 24 -2.25 13.08 -4.05
N ASN A 25 -2.02 12.33 -5.11
CA ASN A 25 -3.06 11.97 -6.06
C ASN A 25 -3.48 10.55 -5.76
N ASP A 26 -4.74 10.41 -5.34
CA ASP A 26 -5.40 9.13 -5.16
C ASP A 26 -5.90 8.66 -6.53
N ALA A 27 -5.15 7.74 -7.14
CA ALA A 27 -5.44 7.23 -8.46
C ALA A 27 -6.43 6.07 -8.31
N ASP A 28 -7.70 6.44 -8.22
CA ASP A 28 -8.91 5.60 -8.21
C ASP A 28 -9.30 5.00 -6.86
N ASN A 29 -10.52 5.38 -6.42
CA ASN A 29 -11.39 4.70 -5.44
C ASN A 29 -11.71 3.22 -5.77
N ALA A 30 -10.97 2.58 -6.68
CA ALA A 30 -10.98 1.15 -6.85
C ALA A 30 -10.13 0.55 -5.74
N ALA A 31 -10.70 0.46 -4.53
CA ALA A 31 -10.30 -0.53 -3.56
C ALA A 31 -10.25 -1.87 -4.31
N TRP A 32 -9.06 -2.35 -4.64
CA TRP A 32 -8.95 -3.67 -5.23
C TRP A 32 -9.34 -4.63 -4.11
N CYS A 33 -10.53 -5.20 -4.24
CA CYS A 33 -10.95 -6.38 -3.48
C CYS A 33 -10.13 -7.55 -4.00
N LEU A 34 -8.84 -7.56 -3.65
CA LEU A 34 -7.99 -8.69 -3.89
C LEU A 34 -8.65 -9.84 -3.16
N ALA A 35 -9.06 -10.88 -3.88
CA ALA A 35 -9.82 -12.01 -3.35
C ALA A 35 -8.97 -12.91 -2.40
N ILE A 36 -8.19 -12.26 -1.54
CA ILE A 36 -7.40 -12.80 -0.47
C ILE A 36 -8.37 -13.00 0.73
N PRO A 37 -8.48 -14.22 1.27
CA PRO A 37 -9.36 -14.48 2.41
C PRO A 37 -8.92 -13.68 3.64
N GLY A 38 -9.73 -12.73 4.10
CA GLY A 38 -9.37 -11.84 5.23
C GLY A 38 -9.94 -10.42 5.19
N ARG A 39 -10.60 -10.04 4.09
CA ARG A 39 -11.07 -8.67 3.77
C ARG A 39 -9.90 -7.70 3.75
N ASP A 40 -9.17 -7.75 2.65
CA ASP A 40 -8.00 -6.90 2.45
C ASP A 40 -8.35 -5.80 1.46
N GLU A 41 -8.06 -4.55 1.83
CA GLU A 41 -8.23 -3.40 0.96
C GLU A 41 -6.86 -2.94 0.47
N ALA A 42 -6.65 -2.98 -0.84
CA ALA A 42 -5.47 -2.41 -1.49
C ALA A 42 -5.82 -1.12 -2.23
N LYS A 43 -4.98 -0.08 -2.06
CA LYS A 43 -5.15 1.25 -2.66
C LYS A 43 -3.87 1.68 -3.35
N ARG A 44 -4.00 2.42 -4.45
CA ARG A 44 -2.89 2.98 -5.20
C ARG A 44 -2.83 4.49 -5.03
N TYR A 45 -1.67 4.99 -4.67
CA TYR A 45 -1.38 6.41 -4.52
C TYR A 45 -0.22 6.81 -5.42
N SER A 46 -0.17 8.10 -5.77
CA SER A 46 1.04 8.72 -6.30
C SER A 46 1.29 10.07 -5.63
N TYR A 47 2.55 10.43 -5.43
CA TYR A 47 2.94 11.72 -4.85
C TYR A 47 4.31 12.15 -5.36
N VAL A 48 4.61 13.44 -5.31
CA VAL A 48 5.95 13.95 -5.62
C VAL A 48 6.77 13.94 -4.33
N SER A 49 7.87 13.19 -4.31
CA SER A 49 8.74 13.13 -3.14
C SER A 49 9.37 14.50 -2.88
N PRO A 50 9.18 15.09 -1.69
CA PRO A 50 9.79 16.38 -1.35
C PRO A 50 11.33 16.29 -1.28
N LYS A 51 11.89 15.08 -1.08
CA LYS A 51 13.33 14.85 -1.00
C LYS A 51 14.00 14.81 -2.37
N SER A 52 13.37 14.16 -3.36
CA SER A 52 13.99 13.90 -4.67
C SER A 52 13.34 14.65 -5.84
N GLY A 53 12.16 15.24 -5.63
CA GLY A 53 11.35 15.85 -6.69
C GLY A 53 10.75 14.85 -7.68
N LYS A 54 10.94 13.54 -7.48
CA LYS A 54 10.42 12.49 -8.36
C LYS A 54 9.02 12.06 -7.94
N THR A 55 8.21 11.67 -8.92
CA THR A 55 6.95 10.97 -8.66
C THR A 55 7.24 9.58 -8.09
N ILE A 56 6.60 9.27 -6.97
CA ILE A 56 6.61 7.96 -6.32
C ILE A 56 5.20 7.41 -6.39
N PHE A 57 5.10 6.13 -6.71
CA PHE A 57 3.85 5.37 -6.72
C PHE A 57 3.85 4.48 -5.49
N ALA A 58 2.72 4.38 -4.80
CA ALA A 58 2.61 3.62 -3.56
C ALA A 58 1.38 2.70 -3.57
N LEU A 59 1.59 1.46 -3.15
CA LEU A 59 0.55 0.48 -2.88
C LEU A 59 0.35 0.43 -1.38
N GLU A 60 -0.81 0.87 -0.90
CA GLU A 60 -1.23 0.68 0.48
C GLU A 60 -2.11 -0.56 0.59
N TYR A 61 -1.85 -1.39 1.60
CA TYR A 61 -2.65 -2.56 1.93
C TYR A 61 -3.09 -2.48 3.38
N THR A 62 -4.37 -2.70 3.63
CA THR A 62 -4.95 -2.73 4.97
C THR A 62 -5.60 -4.07 5.23
N THR A 63 -5.23 -4.70 6.34
CA THR A 63 -5.91 -5.90 6.84
C THR A 63 -7.22 -5.50 7.54
N CYS A 64 -8.38 -5.97 7.09
CA CYS A 64 -9.65 -5.73 7.79
C CYS A 64 -10.05 -6.90 8.68
N ILE A 65 -9.10 -7.46 9.44
CA ILE A 65 -9.41 -8.48 10.45
C ILE A 65 -10.27 -7.82 11.55
N PRO A 66 -11.54 -8.22 11.76
CA PRO A 66 -12.48 -7.51 12.64
C PRO A 66 -12.04 -7.38 14.11
N ALA A 67 -11.04 -8.16 14.52
CA ALA A 67 -10.55 -8.22 15.91
C ALA A 67 -9.27 -7.40 16.16
N LYS A 68 -8.69 -6.75 15.15
CA LYS A 68 -7.48 -5.93 15.30
C LYS A 68 -7.64 -4.60 14.54
N PRO A 69 -7.07 -3.49 15.05
CA PRO A 69 -6.99 -2.27 14.27
C PRO A 69 -6.26 -2.57 12.95
N GLY A 70 -6.80 -2.08 11.84
CA GLY A 70 -6.25 -2.34 10.52
C GLY A 70 -4.79 -1.93 10.47
N MET A 71 -3.91 -2.86 10.13
CA MET A 71 -2.50 -2.54 9.91
C MET A 71 -2.33 -2.13 8.45
N HIS A 72 -1.87 -0.90 8.28
CA HIS A 72 -1.58 -0.29 6.99
C HIS A 72 -0.12 -0.55 6.63
N GLU A 73 0.10 -1.06 5.44
CA GLU A 73 1.41 -1.34 4.90
C GLU A 73 1.55 -0.77 3.52
N VAL A 74 2.73 -0.22 3.23
CA VAL A 74 2.95 0.57 2.04
C VAL A 74 4.20 0.11 1.32
N TRP A 75 4.05 -0.24 0.05
CA TRP A 75 5.15 -0.49 -0.88
C TRP A 75 5.28 0.71 -1.81
N GLN A 76 6.50 1.19 -2.01
CA GLN A 76 6.79 2.33 -2.88
C GLN A 76 7.58 1.90 -4.11
N PHE A 77 7.28 2.53 -5.24
CA PHE A 77 7.84 2.24 -6.55
C PHE A 77 8.19 3.55 -7.27
N ASP A 78 9.21 3.51 -8.12
CA ASP A 78 9.63 4.63 -8.98
C ASP A 78 8.90 4.69 -10.33
N HIS A 79 7.95 3.78 -10.56
CA HIS A 79 7.16 3.64 -11.77
C HIS A 79 5.72 3.34 -11.39
N ASP A 80 4.79 3.70 -12.27
CA ASP A 80 3.40 3.28 -12.12
C ASP A 80 3.32 1.76 -12.28
N PHE A 81 2.36 1.14 -11.60
CA PHE A 81 2.23 -0.31 -11.53
C PHE A 81 0.80 -0.75 -11.87
N SER A 82 0.70 -1.93 -12.45
CA SER A 82 -0.56 -2.60 -12.76
C SER A 82 -1.16 -3.32 -11.55
N GLU A 83 -2.46 -3.64 -11.61
CA GLU A 83 -3.12 -4.49 -10.61
C GLU A 83 -2.44 -5.85 -10.45
N GLN A 84 -1.95 -6.44 -11.56
CA GLN A 84 -1.23 -7.71 -11.54
C GLN A 84 0.09 -7.61 -10.75
N GLU A 85 0.87 -6.55 -10.96
CA GLU A 85 2.09 -6.29 -10.19
C GLU A 85 1.78 -6.09 -8.70
N ALA A 86 0.69 -5.40 -8.37
CA ALA A 86 0.24 -5.25 -6.99
C ALA A 86 -0.16 -6.60 -6.36
N ILE A 87 -0.86 -7.48 -7.10
CA ILE A 87 -1.18 -8.84 -6.68
C ILE A 87 0.09 -9.66 -6.45
N GLU A 88 1.11 -9.55 -7.29
CA GLU A 88 2.37 -10.28 -7.11
C GLU A 88 3.12 -9.84 -5.85
N VAL A 89 3.16 -8.53 -5.58
CA VAL A 89 3.75 -7.95 -4.36
C VAL A 89 3.03 -8.49 -3.11
N LEU A 90 1.70 -8.50 -3.11
CA LEU A 90 0.89 -8.93 -1.97
C LEU A 90 0.77 -10.47 -1.85
N GLY A 91 0.79 -11.18 -2.97
CA GLY A 91 0.73 -12.64 -3.07
C GLY A 91 2.01 -13.30 -2.54
N ASN A 92 3.17 -12.74 -2.86
CA ASN A 92 4.45 -13.18 -2.27
C ASN A 92 4.42 -13.10 -0.74
N ARG A 93 3.80 -12.05 -0.19
CA ARG A 93 3.66 -11.88 1.26
C ARG A 93 2.65 -12.84 1.89
N SER A 94 1.50 -13.02 1.26
CA SER A 94 0.49 -13.99 1.70
C SER A 94 1.05 -15.41 1.77
N TYR A 95 1.95 -15.76 0.84
CA TYR A 95 2.66 -17.05 0.85
C TYR A 95 3.67 -17.16 2.00
N HIS A 96 4.36 -16.07 2.34
CA HIS A 96 5.30 -16.04 3.47
C HIS A 96 4.58 -16.12 4.82
N ASN A 97 3.45 -15.43 4.98
CA ASN A 97 2.66 -15.49 6.22
C ASN A 97 1.99 -16.86 6.42
N ARG A 98 1.66 -17.60 5.36
CA ARG A 98 1.10 -18.97 5.47
C ARG A 98 2.14 -20.04 5.83
N LYS A 99 3.44 -19.82 5.55
CA LYS A 99 4.49 -20.79 5.90
C LYS A 99 5.04 -20.62 7.33
N MET A 100 4.71 -19.52 8.00
CA MET A 100 5.11 -19.25 9.38
C MET A 100 3.97 -19.41 10.40
N GLY A 101 2.82 -19.94 9.96
CA GLY A 101 1.67 -20.29 10.81
C GLY A 101 1.58 -21.79 11.06
#